data_AF-A0A7W5XI09-F1
#
_entry.id   AF-A0A7W5XI09-F1
#
_cell.length_a   1.000
_cell.length_b   1.000
_cell.length_c   1.000
_cell.angle_alpha   90.00
_cell.angle_beta   90.00
_cell.angle_gamma   90.00
#
_symmetry.space_group_name_H-M   'P 1'
#
loop_
_entity.id
_entity.type
_entity.pdbx_description
1 polymer ?
#
loop_
_entity_poly.entity_id
_entity_poly.type
_entity_poly.pdbx_seq_one_letter_code
_entity_poly.pdbx_strand_id
1 'polypeptide(L)'
;MAVASLCEVLIDKGLLNHKEVGAAFERAMRAVEQDDAHQLSEANQAAAAFPIRLLSLANQAHERGKTFTFSDYAAIVGKLT
;
A
#
# COMPACT_ATOMS: atom_id res chain seq x y z
N MET A 1 3.40 5.94 9.48
CA MET A 1 4.19 4.73 9.12
C MET A 1 5.32 5.17 8.21
N ALA A 2 6.53 4.61 8.35
CA ALA A 2 7.72 5.17 7.69
C ALA A 2 7.54 5.43 6.18
N VAL A 3 7.16 4.42 5.40
CA VAL A 3 7.01 4.56 3.94
C VAL A 3 5.84 5.47 3.56
N ALA A 4 4.69 5.37 4.24
CA ALA A 4 3.56 6.26 4.00
C ALA A 4 3.96 7.72 4.23
N SER A 5 4.64 8.02 5.34
CA SER A 5 5.10 9.38 5.66
C SER A 5 6.13 9.91 4.67
N LEU A 6 6.95 9.05 4.06
CA LEU A 6 7.81 9.46 2.95
C LEU A 6 6.98 9.85 1.71
N CYS A 7 5.97 9.06 1.34
CA CYS A 7 5.08 9.38 0.22
C CYS A 7 4.31 10.68 0.46
N GLU A 8 3.77 10.88 1.67
CA GLU A 8 3.07 12.11 2.08
C GLU A 8 3.96 13.32 1.89
N VAL A 9 5.21 13.28 2.40
CA VAL A 9 6.18 14.38 2.23
C VAL A 9 6.50 14.68 0.77
N LEU A 10 6.58 13.67 -0.10
CA LEU A 10 6.82 13.86 -1.53
C LEU A 10 5.61 14.50 -2.23
N ILE A 11 4.40 14.12 -1.81
CA ILE A 11 3.14 14.69 -2.33
C ILE A 11 2.98 16.13 -1.88
N ASP A 12 3.21 16.42 -0.60
CA ASP A 12 3.10 17.77 -0.03
C ASP A 12 4.10 18.76 -0.66
N LYS A 13 5.25 18.24 -1.10
CA LYS A 13 6.25 19.01 -1.87
C LYS A 13 5.89 19.17 -3.35
N GLY A 14 4.80 18.57 -3.82
CA GLY A 14 4.39 18.58 -5.22
C GLY A 14 5.31 17.78 -6.16
N LEU A 15 6.16 16.90 -5.60
CA LEU A 15 7.08 16.07 -6.39
C LEU A 15 6.38 14.85 -6.98
N LEU A 16 5.31 14.41 -6.34
CA LEU A 16 4.42 13.35 -6.79
C LEU A 16 2.98 13.77 -6.52
N ASN A 17 2.04 13.13 -7.20
CA ASN A 17 0.62 13.18 -6.83
C ASN A 17 0.11 11.80 -6.38
N HIS A 18 -1.08 11.79 -5.78
CA HIS A 18 -1.73 10.57 -5.29
C HIS A 18 -1.91 9.48 -6.34
N LYS A 19 -2.12 9.85 -7.62
CA LYS A 19 -2.26 8.88 -8.72
C LYS A 19 -0.93 8.25 -9.08
N GLU A 20 0.17 9.00 -9.07
CA GLU A 20 1.51 8.47 -9.34
C GLU A 20 1.94 7.47 -8.27
N VAL A 21 1.70 7.80 -6.99
CA VAL A 21 1.94 6.88 -5.87
C VAL A 21 1.04 5.65 -5.95
N GLY A 22 -0.26 5.84 -6.25
CA GLY A 22 -1.19 4.74 -6.47
C GLY A 22 -0.75 3.79 -7.58
N ALA A 23 -0.35 4.33 -8.74
CA ALA A 23 0.17 3.55 -9.86
C ALA A 23 1.46 2.81 -9.52
N ALA A 24 2.32 3.38 -8.67
CA ALA A 24 3.51 2.69 -8.17
C ALA A 24 3.15 1.47 -7.30
N PHE A 25 2.15 1.59 -6.41
CA PHE A 25 1.66 0.47 -5.61
C PHE A 25 0.92 -0.59 -6.44
N GLU A 26 0.15 -0.20 -7.46
CA GLU A 26 -0.45 -1.16 -8.41
C GLU A 26 0.61 -1.93 -9.19
N ARG A 27 1.72 -1.28 -9.57
CA ARG A 27 2.85 -1.97 -10.20
C ARG A 27 3.52 -2.95 -9.23
N ALA A 28 3.71 -2.55 -7.98
CA ALA A 28 4.26 -3.42 -6.95
C ALA A 28 3.35 -4.63 -6.67
N MET A 29 2.02 -4.43 -6.65
CA MET A 29 1.07 -5.53 -6.46
C MET A 29 1.15 -6.54 -7.60
N ARG A 30 1.16 -6.07 -8.85
CA ARG A 30 1.32 -6.96 -10.01
C ARG A 30 2.61 -7.76 -9.96
N ALA A 31 3.70 -7.18 -9.48
CA ALA A 31 4.96 -7.91 -9.31
C ALA A 31 4.85 -9.04 -8.27
N VAL A 32 4.09 -8.84 -7.19
CA VAL A 32 3.81 -9.90 -6.22
C VAL A 32 2.89 -10.98 -6.81
N GLU A 33 1.86 -10.59 -7.56
CA GLU A 33 0.93 -11.52 -8.20
C GLU A 33 1.57 -12.35 -9.32
N GLN A 34 2.61 -11.81 -9.98
CA GLN A 34 3.36 -12.47 -11.06
C GLN A 34 4.60 -13.24 -10.57
N ASP A 35 4.90 -13.22 -9.27
CA ASP A 35 6.02 -13.98 -8.70
C ASP A 35 5.67 -15.48 -8.56
N ASP A 36 5.57 -16.13 -9.72
CA ASP A 36 5.35 -17.58 -9.84
C ASP A 36 6.62 -18.40 -9.52
N ALA A 37 7.78 -17.74 -9.45
CA ALA A 37 9.08 -18.41 -9.33
C ALA A 37 9.25 -19.14 -8.00
N HIS A 38 8.55 -18.69 -6.95
CA HIS A 38 8.72 -19.21 -5.59
C HIS A 38 7.57 -20.11 -5.11
N GLN A 39 6.52 -20.33 -5.92
CA GLN A 39 5.31 -21.11 -5.56
C GLN A 39 4.85 -20.86 -4.12
N LEU A 40 4.75 -19.58 -3.74
CA LEU A 40 4.42 -19.21 -2.38
C LEU A 40 3.05 -19.79 -1.99
N SER A 41 2.95 -20.26 -0.74
CA SER A 41 1.64 -20.59 -0.15
C SER A 41 0.72 -19.38 -0.17
N GLU A 42 -0.60 -19.59 -0.15
CA GLU A 42 -1.58 -18.50 -0.08
C GLU A 42 -1.31 -17.54 1.09
N ALA A 43 -0.88 -18.08 2.24
CA ALA A 43 -0.53 -17.27 3.40
C ALA A 43 0.71 -16.39 3.15
N ASN A 44 1.73 -16.90 2.46
CA ASN A 44 2.91 -16.12 2.07
C ASN A 44 2.58 -15.07 1.01
N GLN A 45 1.71 -15.38 0.05
CA GLN A 45 1.24 -14.42 -0.94
C GLN A 45 0.46 -13.28 -0.26
N ALA A 46 -0.43 -13.62 0.68
CA ALA A 46 -1.15 -12.63 1.47
C ALA A 46 -0.21 -11.75 2.31
N ALA A 47 0.82 -12.34 2.92
CA ALA A 47 1.84 -11.60 3.67
C ALA A 47 2.64 -10.64 2.78
N ALA A 48 2.97 -11.05 1.54
CA ALA A 48 3.67 -10.20 0.57
C ALA A 48 2.77 -9.06 0.05
N ALA A 49 1.49 -9.32 -0.18
CA ALA A 49 0.52 -8.32 -0.63
C ALA A 49 0.13 -7.32 0.47
N PHE A 50 0.17 -7.73 1.74
CA PHE A 50 -0.33 -6.94 2.87
C PHE A 50 0.28 -5.53 2.97
N PRO A 51 1.62 -5.33 2.94
CA PRO A 51 2.20 -3.98 3.00
C PRO A 51 1.73 -3.08 1.85
N ILE A 52 1.54 -3.63 0.66
CA ILE A 52 1.12 -2.87 -0.52
C ILE A 52 -0.33 -2.43 -0.38
N ARG A 53 -1.23 -3.33 0.05
CA ARG A 53 -2.64 -2.99 0.35
C ARG A 53 -2.72 -1.90 1.41
N LEU A 54 -1.90 -2.04 2.44
CA LEU A 54 -1.85 -1.12 3.57
C LEU A 54 -1.39 0.29 3.13
N LEU A 55 -0.33 0.37 2.32
CA LEU A 55 0.17 1.65 1.79
C LEU A 55 -0.78 2.29 0.78
N SER A 56 -1.49 1.49 -0.02
CA SER A 56 -2.55 1.99 -0.90
C SER A 56 -3.69 2.64 -0.13
N LEU A 57 -4.12 2.05 0.99
CA LEU A 57 -5.12 2.67 1.88
C LEU A 57 -4.61 3.95 2.52
N ALA A 58 -3.33 3.99 2.93
CA ALA A 58 -2.72 5.20 3.47
C ALA A 58 -2.69 6.34 2.44
N ASN A 59 -2.32 6.06 1.19
CA ASN A 59 -2.36 7.04 0.11
C ASN A 59 -3.77 7.59 -0.14
N GLN A 60 -4.79 6.72 -0.15
CA GLN A 60 -6.19 7.13 -0.31
C GLN A 60 -6.72 7.92 0.90
N ALA A 61 -6.26 7.60 2.10
CA ALA A 61 -6.63 8.35 3.30
C ALA A 61 -6.03 9.76 3.26
N HIS A 62 -4.76 9.88 2.91
CA HIS A 62 -4.09 11.18 2.75
C HIS A 62 -4.77 12.05 1.68
N GLU A 63 -5.14 11.46 0.53
CA GLU A 63 -5.90 12.17 -0.52
C GLU A 63 -7.21 12.78 0.00
N ARG A 64 -7.81 12.13 1.01
CA ARG A 64 -9.05 12.57 1.67
C ARG A 64 -8.80 13.43 2.92
N GLY A 65 -7.56 13.82 3.20
CA GLY A 65 -7.18 14.56 4.40
C GLY A 65 -7.39 13.78 5.70
N LYS A 66 -7.33 12.45 5.65
CA LYS A 66 -7.49 11.55 6.81
C LYS A 66 -6.18 10.87 7.15
N THR A 67 -5.98 10.62 8.44
CA THR A 67 -4.84 9.84 8.95
C THR A 67 -5.35 8.78 9.90
N PHE A 68 -4.86 7.56 9.75
CA PHE A 68 -5.17 6.43 10.63
C PHE A 68 -3.89 5.80 11.18
N THR A 69 -4.01 5.02 12.24
CA THR A 69 -2.89 4.25 12.79
C THR A 69 -2.60 3.02 11.92
N PHE A 70 -1.44 2.39 12.14
CA PHE A 70 -1.14 1.10 11.50
C PHE A 70 -2.23 0.06 11.79
N SER A 71 -2.67 -0.03 13.04
CA SER A 71 -3.68 -1.01 13.47
C SER A 71 -5.02 -0.81 12.77
N ASP A 72 -5.42 0.44 12.54
CA ASP A 72 -6.64 0.76 11.79
C ASP A 72 -6.55 0.27 10.34
N TYR A 73 -5.44 0.57 9.65
CA TYR A 73 -5.24 0.10 8.29
C TYR A 73 -5.14 -1.43 8.22
N ALA A 74 -4.42 -2.06 9.14
CA ALA A 74 -4.31 -3.52 9.22
C ALA A 74 -5.68 -4.17 9.39
N ALA A 75 -6.54 -3.60 10.24
CA ALA A 75 -7.91 -4.08 10.44
C ALA A 75 -8.78 -3.91 9.18
N ILE A 76 -8.59 -2.83 8.41
CA ILE A 76 -9.29 -2.64 7.13
C ILE A 76 -8.82 -3.68 6.10
N VAL A 77 -7.51 -3.89 5.97
CA VAL A 77 -6.96 -4.91 5.05
C VAL A 77 -7.49 -6.30 5.41
N GLY A 78 -7.50 -6.66 6.70
CA GLY A 78 -8.00 -7.95 7.16
C GLY A 78 -9.51 -8.18 6.94
N LYS A 79 -10.30 -7.14 6.64
CA LYS A 79 -11.73 -7.25 6.28
C LYS A 79 -11.98 -7.34 4.78
N LEU A 80 -10.98 -7.01 3.97
CA LEU A 80 -11.02 -7.02 2.50
C LEU A 80 -10.45 -8.31 1.89
N THR A 81 -9.94 -9.21 2.74
CA THR A 81 -9.28 -10.48 2.37
C THR A 81 -10.18 -11.63 2.76
#